data_AF-A0A1N7LFX5-F1
#
_entry.id   AF-A0A1N7LFX5-F1
#
_cell.length_a   1.000
_cell.length_b   1.000
_cell.length_c   1.000
_cell.angle_alpha   90.00
_cell.angle_beta   90.00
_cell.angle_gamma   90.00
#
_symmetry.space_group_name_H-M   'P 1'
#
loop_
_entity.id
_entity.type
_entity.pdbx_description
1 polymer ?
#
loop_
_entity_poly.entity_id
_entity_poly.type
_entity_poly.pdbx_seq_one_letter_code
_entity_poly.pdbx_strand_id
1 'polypeptide(L)' 'GEKLHEQMIGPEDAAHTYEYADHFKIIPAIHNWSKDPVRIKDGTRVPEGFTYSSETNTDWMRPEDLARWITENRDRIGKF' A
#
# COMPACT_ATOMS: atom_id res chain seq x y z
N GLY A 1 7.45 12.42 -18.76
CA GLY A 1 8.32 11.80 -17.75
C GLY A 1 7.46 10.90 -16.90
N GLU A 2 6.98 9.82 -17.50
CA GLU A 2 6.14 8.81 -16.84
C GLU A 2 7.03 7.61 -16.50
N LYS A 3 6.76 6.96 -15.35
CA LYS A 3 7.47 5.76 -14.93
C LYS A 3 6.77 4.52 -15.50
N LEU A 4 7.52 3.46 -15.74
CA LEU A 4 6.96 2.17 -16.19
C LEU A 4 6.18 1.46 -15.06
N HIS A 5 6.67 1.61 -13.83
CA HIS A 5 6.07 1.07 -12.62
C HIS A 5 5.95 2.16 -11.56
N GLU A 6 4.87 2.12 -10.80
CA GLU A 6 4.61 3.05 -9.71
C GLU A 6 4.96 2.40 -8.38
N GLN A 7 5.54 3.19 -7.48
CA GLN A 7 6.00 2.74 -6.17
C GLN A 7 5.21 3.47 -5.08
N MET A 8 4.63 2.72 -4.16
CA MET A 8 3.87 3.26 -3.03
C MET A 8 4.69 3.29 -1.74
N ILE A 9 5.60 2.33 -1.54
CA ILE A 9 6.51 2.29 -0.39
C ILE A 9 7.91 1.95 -0.90
N GLY A 10 8.86 2.84 -0.64
CA GLY A 10 10.27 2.63 -1.00
C GLY A 10 11.09 1.97 0.12
N PRO A 11 12.28 1.45 -0.21
CA PRO A 11 13.18 0.86 0.78
C PRO A 11 13.62 1.87 1.86
N GLU A 12 13.61 3.17 1.55
CA GLU A 12 13.88 4.26 2.49
C GLU A 12 12.83 4.36 3.61
N ASP A 13 11.57 4.03 3.32
CA ASP A 13 10.46 4.08 4.28
C ASP A 13 10.26 2.75 5.02
N ALA A 14 10.90 1.66 4.58
CA ALA A 14 10.74 0.32 5.14
C ALA A 14 11.02 0.29 6.65
N ALA A 15 12.02 1.03 7.13
CA ALA A 15 12.39 1.09 8.55
C ALA A 15 11.27 1.64 9.46
N HIS A 16 10.29 2.34 8.90
CA HIS A 16 9.17 2.93 9.61
C HIS A 16 7.80 2.43 9.15
N THR A 17 7.79 1.39 8.31
CA THR A 17 6.58 0.80 7.76
C THR A 17 6.17 -0.44 8.53
N TYR A 18 4.87 -0.53 8.82
CA TYR A 18 4.24 -1.67 9.46
C TYR A 18 3.12 -2.21 8.58
N GLU A 19 3.08 -3.52 8.42
CA GLU A 19 2.05 -4.28 7.71
C GLU A 19 0.93 -4.69 8.65
N TYR A 20 -0.30 -4.61 8.14
CA TYR A 20 -1.54 -5.05 8.77
C TYR A 20 -2.30 -5.93 7.78
N ALA A 21 -3.44 -6.49 8.19
CA ALA A 21 -4.20 -7.42 7.37
C ALA A 21 -4.64 -6.87 5.99
N ASP A 22 -4.92 -5.57 5.90
CA ASP A 22 -5.51 -4.93 4.71
C ASP A 22 -4.83 -3.60 4.30
N HIS A 23 -3.80 -3.17 5.04
CA HIS A 23 -3.11 -1.91 4.76
C HIS A 23 -1.70 -1.89 5.35
N PHE A 24 -0.95 -0.85 4.97
CA PHE A 24 0.33 -0.50 5.59
C PHE A 24 0.21 0.84 6.31
N LYS A 25 1.02 1.03 7.35
CA LYS A 25 1.24 2.35 7.96
C LYS A 25 2.72 2.69 7.91
N ILE A 26 3.02 3.79 7.22
CA ILE A 26 4.32 4.46 7.33
C ILE A 26 4.21 5.42 8.52
N ILE A 27 4.83 5.05 9.64
CA ILE A 27 4.79 5.87 10.86
C ILE A 27 5.88 6.94 10.76
N PRO A 28 5.60 8.21 11.10
CA PRO A 28 6.61 9.26 10.99
C PRO A 28 7.92 8.91 11.71
N ALA A 29 9.05 9.19 11.05
CA ALA A 29 10.40 8.94 11.56
C ALA A 29 10.80 9.84 12.76
N ILE A 30 9.98 10.84 13.08
CA ILE A 30 10.22 11.80 14.16
C ILE A 30 9.80 11.24 15.52
N HIS A 31 10.41 11.78 16.59
CA HIS A 31 10.03 11.52 17.99
C HIS A 31 9.94 10.04 18.39
N ASN A 32 10.64 9.14 17.70
CA ASN A 32 10.56 7.68 17.91
C ASN A 32 9.11 7.12 17.82
N TRP A 33 8.21 7.76 17.07
CA TRP A 33 6.81 7.29 16.96
C TRP A 33 6.69 5.92 16.32
N SER A 34 7.61 5.57 15.42
CA SER A 34 7.72 4.23 14.84
C SER A 34 8.18 3.16 15.83
N LYS A 35 8.40 3.51 17.11
CA LYS A 35 8.64 2.57 18.23
C LYS A 35 7.54 2.62 19.28
N ASP A 36 6.51 3.45 19.09
CA ASP A 36 5.41 3.59 20.04
C ASP A 36 4.38 2.47 19.84
N PRO A 37 4.19 1.57 20.83
CA PRO A 37 3.25 0.46 20.73
C PRO A 37 1.80 0.92 20.53
N VAL A 38 1.42 2.11 21.00
CA VAL A 38 0.04 2.61 20.84
C VAL A 38 -0.25 3.00 19.38
N ARG A 39 0.77 3.46 18.65
CA ARG A 39 0.67 3.81 17.23
C ARG A 39 0.79 2.58 16.33
N ILE A 40 1.71 1.68 16.67
CA ILE A 40 1.95 0.42 15.94
C ILE A 40 0.76 -0.54 16.13
N LYS A 41 0.20 -0.61 17.34
CA LYS A 41 -0.81 -1.59 17.72
C LYS A 41 -0.34 -3.03 17.42
N ASP A 42 -1.04 -3.70 16.51
CA ASP A 42 -0.84 -5.08 16.06
C ASP A 42 -0.03 -5.17 14.75
N GLY A 43 0.48 -4.05 14.25
CA GLY A 43 1.27 -4.03 13.02
C GLY A 43 2.59 -4.79 13.15
N THR A 44 2.95 -5.52 12.09
CA THR A 44 4.25 -6.22 12.00
C THR A 44 5.22 -5.38 11.16
N ARG A 45 6.46 -5.18 11.63
CA ARG A 45 7.44 -4.40 10.85
C ARG A 45 7.79 -5.12 9.56
N VAL A 46 7.77 -4.41 8.44
CA VAL A 46 8.19 -4.98 7.14
C VAL A 46 9.69 -5.33 7.15
N PRO A 47 10.14 -6.22 6.25
CA PRO A 47 11.56 -6.53 6.10
C PRO A 47 12.41 -5.30 5.75
N GLU A 48 13.69 -5.34 6.09
CA GLU A 48 14.64 -4.32 5.64
C GLU A 48 14.73 -4.30 4.11
N GLY A 49 14.71 -3.12 3.51
CA GLY A 49 14.70 -2.96 2.05
C GLY A 49 13.36 -3.32 1.38
N PHE A 50 12.28 -3.53 2.15
CA PHE A 50 10.96 -3.77 1.60
C PHE A 50 10.54 -2.68 0.61
N THR A 51 9.90 -3.10 -0.48
CA THR A 51 9.36 -2.20 -1.51
C THR A 51 7.96 -2.67 -1.88
N TYR A 52 7.01 -1.74 -1.88
CA TYR A 52 5.68 -1.97 -2.43
C TYR A 52 5.55 -1.23 -3.76
N SER A 53 5.65 -1.98 -4.85
CA SER A 53 5.71 -1.47 -6.23
C SER A 53 4.76 -2.26 -7.13
N SER A 54 4.15 -1.57 -8.10
CA SER A 54 3.28 -2.22 -9.09
C SER A 54 4.02 -3.25 -9.94
N GLU A 55 5.36 -3.22 -10.00
CA GLU A 55 6.16 -4.26 -10.67
C GLU A 55 6.07 -5.64 -9.99
N THR A 56 6.02 -5.67 -8.66
CA THR A 56 6.20 -6.89 -7.85
C THR A 56 4.95 -7.28 -7.07
N ASN A 57 3.82 -6.61 -7.30
CA ASN A 57 2.57 -6.93 -6.64
C ASN A 57 2.18 -8.40 -6.84
N THR A 58 1.71 -9.04 -5.77
CA THR A 58 1.25 -10.43 -5.79
C THR A 58 -0.20 -10.58 -6.24
N ASP A 59 -0.99 -9.52 -6.10
CA ASP A 59 -2.40 -9.49 -6.48
C ASP A 59 -2.60 -8.57 -7.68
N TRP A 60 -3.29 -9.09 -8.69
CA TRP A 60 -3.55 -8.43 -9.96
C TRP A 60 -5.01 -8.62 -10.35
N MET A 61 -5.65 -7.51 -10.68
CA MET A 61 -6.99 -7.54 -11.25
C MET A 61 -6.90 -8.03 -12.70
N ARG A 62 -7.57 -9.16 -13.00
CA ARG A 62 -7.66 -9.67 -14.37
C ARG A 62 -8.62 -8.82 -15.20
N PRO A 63 -8.50 -8.82 -16.54
CA PRO A 63 -9.40 -8.07 -17.40
C PRO A 63 -10.89 -8.36 -17.17
N GLU A 64 -11.27 -9.60 -16.86
CA GLU A 64 -12.66 -9.99 -16.63
C GLU A 64 -13.18 -9.44 -15.30
N ASP A 65 -12.32 -9.38 -14.28
CA ASP A 65 -12.65 -8.84 -12.98
C ASP A 65 -12.86 -7.33 -13.05
N LEU A 66 -12.01 -6.64 -13.84
CA LEU A 66 -12.19 -5.22 -14.15
C LEU A 66 -13.49 -4.96 -14.92
N ALA A 67 -13.78 -5.73 -15.96
CA ALA A 67 -15.01 -5.57 -16.75
C ALA A 67 -16.28 -5.76 -15.89
N ARG A 68 -16.26 -6.74 -14.98
CA ARG A 68 -17.33 -6.97 -14.01
C ARG A 68 -17.47 -5.78 -13.06
N TRP A 69 -16.36 -5.32 -12.47
CA TRP A 69 -16.35 -4.18 -11.55
C TRP A 69 -16.91 -2.90 -12.21
N ILE A 70 -16.53 -2.61 -13.47
CA ILE A 70 -17.05 -1.47 -14.23
C ILE A 70 -18.57 -1.59 -14.42
N THR A 71 -19.07 -2.78 -14.73
CA THR A 71 -20.50 -3.02 -14.94
C THR A 71 -21.29 -2.82 -13.65
N GLU A 72 -20.81 -3.39 -12.53
CA GLU A 72 -21.43 -3.29 -11.21
C GLU A 72 -21.43 -1.85 -10.66
N ASN A 73 -20.43 -1.04 -11.02
CA ASN A 73 -20.26 0.32 -10.49
C ASN A 73 -20.62 1.41 -11.52
N ARG A 74 -21.24 1.05 -12.65
CA ARG A 74 -21.49 1.96 -13.78
C ARG A 74 -22.21 3.24 -13.37
N ASP A 75 -23.17 3.14 -12.48
CA ASP A 75 -23.97 4.28 -12.01
C ASP A 75 -23.22 5.20 -11.05
N ARG A 76 -22.09 4.79 -10.50
CA ARG A 76 -21.27 5.55 -9.54
C ARG A 76 -20.07 6.22 -10.20
N ILE A 77 -19.60 5.69 -11.33
CA ILE A 77 -18.43 6.23 -12.04
C ILE A 77 -18.72 7.65 -12.52
N GLY A 78 -17.88 8.61 -12.10
CA GLY A 78 -17.96 10.01 -12.53
C GLY A 78 -19.09 10.83 -11.92
N LYS A 79 -19.84 10.29 -10.95
CA LYS A 79 -20.80 11.06 -10.16
C LYS A 79 -20.13 11.56 -8.87
N PHE A 80 -20.28 12.85 -8.61
CA PHE A 80 -19.77 13.55 -7.42
C PHE A 80 -20.93 13.97 -6.53
#